data_AF-A0A1G7ABX8-F1
#
_entry.id   AF-A0A1G7ABX8-F1
#
_cell.length_a   1.000
_cell.length_b   1.000
_cell.length_c   1.000
_cell.angle_alpha   90.00
_cell.angle_beta   90.00
_cell.angle_gamma   90.00
#
_symmetry.space_group_name_H-M   'P 1'
#
loop_
_entity.id
_entity.type
_entity.pdbx_description
1 polymer ?
#
loop_
_entity_poly.entity_id
_entity_poly.type
_entity_poly.pdbx_seq_one_letter_code
_entity_poly.pdbx_strand_id
1 'polypeptide(L)' 'MHCDDCEFDPSMVSGIEGINPRSLLDVHHMHPLDEGVRYTTIKDFALLCPTCHRVERARIKVAAKKNAS' A
#
# COMPACT_ATOMS: atom_id res chain seq x y z
N MET A 1 -5.60 12.95 -1.85
CA MET A 1 -4.51 11.95 -1.97
C MET A 1 -4.47 11.25 -0.65
N HIS A 2 -5.14 10.12 -0.64
CA HIS A 2 -5.63 9.45 0.53
C HIS A 2 -5.17 8.00 0.45
N CYS A 3 -5.22 7.29 1.56
CA CYS A 3 -5.12 5.83 1.50
C CYS A 3 -6.27 5.27 0.66
N ASP A 4 -5.97 4.45 -0.34
CA ASP A 4 -6.97 3.84 -1.23
C ASP A 4 -7.85 2.79 -0.49
N ASP A 5 -7.43 2.31 0.68
CA ASP A 5 -8.15 1.29 1.48
C ASP A 5 -9.00 1.90 2.61
N CYS A 6 -8.49 2.91 3.33
CA CYS A 6 -9.15 3.45 4.53
C CYS A 6 -9.37 4.96 4.52
N GLU A 7 -9.11 5.63 3.40
CA GLU A 7 -9.30 7.07 3.20
C GLU A 7 -8.44 7.98 4.12
N PHE A 8 -7.47 7.43 4.87
CA PHE A 8 -6.55 8.21 5.69
C PHE A 8 -5.94 9.38 4.89
N ASP A 9 -6.14 10.60 5.40
CA ASP A 9 -5.59 11.84 4.85
C ASP A 9 -4.44 12.35 5.73
N PRO A 10 -3.18 12.29 5.27
CA PRO A 10 -2.07 12.82 6.05
C PRO A 10 -2.10 14.35 6.20
N SER A 11 -2.85 15.08 5.37
CA SER A 11 -3.00 16.54 5.49
C SER A 11 -3.88 16.96 6.67
N MET A 12 -4.66 16.02 7.23
CA MET A 12 -5.53 16.26 8.39
C MET A 12 -4.82 16.01 9.73
N VAL A 13 -3.54 15.60 9.70
CA VAL A 13 -2.75 15.32 10.91
C VAL A 13 -2.09 16.60 11.40
N SER A 14 -2.34 16.96 12.65
CA SER A 14 -1.69 18.10 13.34
C SER A 14 -0.36 17.71 13.96
N GLY A 15 0.57 18.67 14.13
CA GLY A 15 1.84 18.45 14.84
C GLY A 15 2.96 17.85 13.97
N ILE A 16 2.81 17.92 12.65
CA ILE A 16 3.79 17.45 11.66
C ILE A 16 4.24 18.58 10.73
N GLU A 17 4.22 19.83 11.22
CA GLU A 17 4.57 21.01 10.45
C GLU A 17 5.97 20.87 9.82
N GLY A 18 6.09 21.20 8.53
CA GLY A 18 7.34 21.07 7.78
C GLY A 18 7.59 19.68 7.17
N ILE A 19 6.75 18.69 7.46
CA ILE A 19 6.75 17.39 6.78
C ILE A 19 5.83 17.44 5.56
N ASN A 20 6.25 16.84 4.46
CA ASN A 20 5.39 16.69 3.28
C ASN A 20 4.34 15.59 3.55
N PRO A 21 3.03 15.89 3.56
CA PRO A 21 2.00 14.87 3.81
C PRO A 21 2.07 13.66 2.87
N ARG A 22 2.56 13.86 1.63
CA ARG A 22 2.78 12.78 0.66
C ARG A 22 3.70 11.68 1.16
N SER A 23 4.71 12.02 1.95
CA SER A 23 5.71 11.06 2.41
C SER A 23 5.16 10.12 3.50
N LEU A 24 3.92 10.30 3.95
CA LEU A 24 3.24 9.45 4.91
C LEU A 24 2.36 8.36 4.25
N LEU A 25 2.40 8.26 2.92
CA LEU A 25 1.74 7.21 2.16
C LEU A 25 2.78 6.39 1.39
N ASP A 26 2.57 5.08 1.31
CA ASP A 26 3.41 4.13 0.61
C ASP A 26 2.75 3.66 -0.69
N VAL A 27 3.54 3.50 -1.75
CA VAL A 27 3.11 2.84 -2.98
C VAL A 27 3.21 1.33 -2.81
N HIS A 28 2.11 0.63 -3.02
CA HIS A 28 1.98 -0.82 -2.88
C HIS A 28 1.65 -1.49 -4.22
N HIS A 29 2.35 -2.56 -4.58
CA HIS A 29 1.98 -3.37 -5.75
C HIS A 29 0.84 -4.32 -5.38
N MET A 30 -0.30 -4.23 -6.08
CA MET A 30 -1.48 -5.07 -5.80
C MET A 30 -1.27 -6.54 -6.16
N HIS A 31 -0.32 -6.83 -7.05
CA HIS A 31 0.05 -8.19 -7.43
C HIS A 31 1.52 -8.43 -7.07
N PRO A 32 1.86 -9.51 -6.34
CA PRO A 32 3.25 -9.84 -6.05
C PRO A 32 4.03 -9.98 -7.36
N LEU A 33 5.23 -9.41 -7.39
CA LEU A 33 6.09 -9.28 -8.58
C LEU A 33 6.72 -10.60 -9.07
N ASP A 34 6.22 -11.76 -8.63
CA ASP A 34 6.87 -13.03 -8.98
C ASP A 34 6.64 -13.40 -10.46
N GLU A 35 7.80 -13.49 -11.13
CA GLU A 35 8.17 -14.16 -12.38
C GLU A 35 7.58 -13.62 -13.71
N GLY A 36 8.31 -12.66 -14.31
CA GLY A 36 8.25 -12.31 -15.73
C GLY A 36 8.58 -10.85 -16.06
N VAL A 37 8.75 -10.52 -17.35
CA VAL A 37 8.77 -9.12 -17.82
C VAL A 37 7.32 -8.62 -17.84
N ARG A 38 6.88 -7.98 -16.76
CA ARG A 38 5.60 -7.27 -16.76
C ARG A 38 5.80 -5.79 -17.10
N TYR A 39 5.00 -5.31 -18.05
CA TYR A 39 4.71 -3.89 -18.17
C TYR A 39 3.83 -3.51 -16.98
N THR A 40 4.39 -2.85 -15.97
CA THR A 40 3.59 -2.26 -14.90
C THR A 40 3.05 -0.91 -15.34
N THR A 41 1.81 -0.63 -14.97
CA THR A 41 1.15 0.65 -15.16
C THR A 41 0.80 1.23 -13.79
N ILE A 42 0.45 2.52 -13.73
CA ILE A 42 0.00 3.15 -12.47
C ILE A 42 -1.19 2.40 -11.86
N LYS A 43 -1.99 1.69 -12.68
CA LYS A 43 -3.15 0.89 -12.22
C LYS A 43 -2.77 -0.38 -11.47
N ASP A 44 -1.51 -0.79 -11.46
CA ASP A 44 -1.02 -1.96 -10.71
C ASP A 44 -0.61 -1.60 -9.27
N PHE A 45 -0.74 -0.32 -8.91
CA PHE A 45 -0.36 0.22 -7.63
C PHE A 45 -1.56 0.74 -6.85
N ALA A 46 -1.48 0.60 -5.53
CA ALA A 46 -2.34 1.27 -4.57
C ALA A 46 -1.50 2.19 -3.69
N LEU A 47 -2.03 3.36 -3.33
CA LEU A 47 -1.43 4.26 -2.36
C LEU A 47 -2.01 3.95 -0.98
N LEU A 48 -1.19 3.43 -0.06
CA LEU A 48 -1.66 2.94 1.24
C LEU A 48 -1.00 3.69 2.40
N CYS A 49 -1.73 3.88 3.50
CA CYS A 49 -1.12 4.33 4.75
C CYS A 49 -0.26 3.19 5.37
N PRO A 50 0.66 3.50 6.30
CA PRO A 50 1.55 2.50 6.91
C PRO A 50 0.80 1.34 7.58
N THR A 51 -0.40 1.59 8.09
CA THR A 51 -1.26 0.57 8.71
C THR A 51 -1.84 -0.38 7.66
N CYS A 52 -2.54 0.15 6.64
CA CYS A 52 -3.14 -0.67 5.58
C CYS A 52 -2.08 -1.42 4.77
N HIS A 53 -0.93 -0.80 4.53
CA HIS A 53 0.19 -1.46 3.86
C HIS A 53 0.69 -2.71 4.62
N ARG A 54 0.73 -2.67 5.96
CA ARG A 54 1.06 -3.85 6.80
C ARG A 54 -0.05 -4.90 6.78
N VAL A 55 -1.31 -4.48 6.83
CA VAL A 55 -2.47 -5.38 6.74
C VAL A 55 -2.45 -6.14 5.41
N GLU A 56 -2.18 -5.46 4.31
CA GLU A 56 -2.13 -6.09 2.98
C GLU A 56 -1.00 -7.12 2.88
N ARG A 57 0.19 -6.79 3.40
CA ARG A 57 1.29 -7.78 3.53
C ARG A 57 0.87 -9.01 4.35
N ALA A 58 0.06 -8.84 5.40
CA ALA A 58 -0.44 -9.96 6.18
C ALA A 58 -1.48 -10.80 5.41
N ARG A 59 -2.41 -10.15 4.68
CA ARG A 59 -3.39 -10.82 3.81
C ARG A 59 -2.70 -11.68 2.76
N ILE A 60 -1.70 -11.14 2.07
CA ILE A 60 -0.90 -11.87 1.07
C ILE A 60 -0.24 -13.11 1.70
N LYS A 61 0.39 -12.98 2.88
CA LYS A 61 1.00 -14.11 3.59
C LYS A 61 -0.01 -15.19 3.96
N VAL A 62 -1.21 -14.81 4.41
CA VAL A 62 -2.28 -15.76 4.73
C VAL A 62 -2.77 -16.47 3.47
N ALA A 63 -2.98 -15.74 2.37
CA ALA A 63 -3.39 -16.31 1.09
C ALA A 63 -2.35 -17.30 0.55
N ALA A 64 -1.05 -16.95 0.60
CA ALA A 64 0.03 -17.84 0.19
C ALA A 64 0.06 -19.15 0.99
N LYS A 65 -0.19 -19.10 2.31
CA LYS A 65 -0.28 -20.31 3.14
C LYS A 65 -1.48 -21.18 2.79
N LYS A 66 -2.64 -20.57 2.51
CA LYS A 66 -3.86 -21.30 2.10
C LYS A 66 -3.68 -22.04 0.78
N ASN A 67 -2.97 -21.44 -0.17
CA ASN A 67 -2.73 -22.05 -1.50
C ASN A 67 -1.70 -23.19 -1.47
N ALA A 68 -0.98 -23.36 -0.36
CA ALA A 68 0.02 -24.40 -0.16
C ALA A 68 -0.49 -25.60 0.68
N SER A 69 -1.75 -25.57 1.12
CA SER A 69 -2.43 -26.62 1.91
C SER A 69 -3.50 -27.30 1.08
#